data_AF-A0A803MBN5-F1
#
_entry.id   AF-A0A803MBN5-F1
#
_cell.length_a   1.000
_cell.length_b   1.000
_cell.length_c   1.000
_cell.angle_alpha   90.00
_cell.angle_beta   90.00
_cell.angle_gamma   90.00
#
_symmetry.space_group_name_H-M   'P 1'
#
loop_
_entity.id
_entity.type
_entity.pdbx_description
1 polymer ?
#
loop_
_entity_poly.entity_id
_entity_poly.type
_entity_poly.pdbx_seq_one_letter_code
_entity_poly.pdbx_strand_id
1 'polypeptide(L)'
;MIQTKKPQFNLLFIIFLGLGFCLNLGDAIKVPFRVNDVLPVLPRQISWPVLNNLHNAVDLMPSFVGSITPQNNESIQWKGACFFENTARLEFTDSGDKGLGGGVLHLTTSSAHSWTCMDLYVFATPYRVTWDYYFASSEHTLKFESWEEAAELEYVKQHGISVFLMPSGMLGTFLSLVDVLPLFSDSAWGQHANLAFLEKHMGATFEKRPQPWQTIINPEDVHSGDFLAVSKIRGRWGGFETLEKWVTGAFAGHTAVCLKDEDGNLWVGESGHENEKGEEVIAIIPWDEWWKLALKDKSNPQIALLPLHPDVRAKFNTTAAWEFARSMSGKPYGYHNMIFSWIDTIGDNFPPPLDAHLVISVMSMWTRVQPAYAANMWNEALNKRLGTERKTVEWHTE
;
A
#
# COMPACT_ATOMS: atom_id res chain seq x y z
N MET A 1 46.69 -47.15 20.57
CA MET A 1 45.40 -47.76 20.97
C MET A 1 44.59 -46.67 21.66
N ILE A 2 43.61 -46.07 20.98
CA ILE A 2 42.41 -45.37 21.48
C ILE A 2 41.60 -45.08 20.20
N GLN A 3 40.58 -45.88 19.95
CA GLN A 3 39.57 -45.63 18.92
C GLN A 3 38.54 -44.66 19.51
N THR A 4 38.38 -43.50 18.88
CA THR A 4 37.29 -42.56 19.17
C THR A 4 36.07 -42.95 18.34
N LYS A 5 34.98 -43.36 19.02
CA LYS A 5 33.68 -43.62 18.40
C LYS A 5 33.07 -42.29 17.91
N LYS A 6 32.76 -42.21 16.61
CA LYS A 6 31.98 -41.14 15.97
C LYS A 6 30.47 -41.29 16.24
N PRO A 7 29.68 -40.20 16.14
CA PRO A 7 28.30 -40.15 16.64
C PRO A 7 27.34 -40.81 15.64
N GLN A 8 26.62 -41.85 16.10
CA GLN A 8 25.54 -42.50 15.34
C GLN A 8 24.20 -41.74 15.42
N PHE A 9 24.15 -40.59 16.11
CA PHE A 9 22.90 -39.84 16.35
C PHE A 9 22.42 -39.00 15.16
N ASN A 10 23.32 -38.56 14.27
CA ASN A 10 22.93 -37.69 13.14
C ASN A 10 22.27 -38.44 11.97
N LEU A 11 22.50 -39.74 11.83
CA LEU A 11 21.94 -40.52 10.71
C LEU A 11 20.48 -40.91 10.98
N LEU A 12 20.09 -41.15 12.24
CA LEU A 12 18.71 -41.48 12.60
C LEU A 12 17.75 -40.31 12.40
N PHE A 13 18.21 -39.08 12.63
CA PHE A 13 17.40 -37.87 12.47
C PHE A 13 17.09 -37.56 10.99
N ILE A 14 18.07 -37.83 10.10
CA ILE A 14 17.89 -37.67 8.64
C ILE A 14 16.96 -38.76 8.09
N ILE A 15 16.99 -39.98 8.63
CA ILE A 15 16.08 -41.06 8.24
C ILE A 15 14.64 -40.77 8.67
N PHE A 16 14.43 -40.15 9.84
CA PHE A 16 13.10 -39.70 10.28
C PHE A 16 12.53 -38.55 9.44
N LEU A 17 13.38 -37.64 8.94
CA LEU A 17 12.95 -36.62 7.98
C LEU A 17 12.69 -37.20 6.57
N GLY A 18 13.44 -38.23 6.15
CA GLY A 18 13.32 -38.85 4.83
C GLY A 18 12.12 -39.79 4.67
N LEU A 19 11.72 -40.51 5.73
CA LEU A 19 10.60 -41.47 5.67
C LEU A 19 9.21 -40.82 5.65
N GLY A 20 9.10 -39.52 5.98
CA GLY A 20 7.86 -38.76 5.85
C GLY A 20 7.48 -38.40 4.40
N PHE A 21 8.35 -38.65 3.43
CA PHE A 21 8.21 -38.15 2.05
C PHE A 21 7.71 -39.17 1.01
N CYS A 22 7.39 -40.42 1.39
CA CYS A 22 7.04 -41.47 0.41
C CYS A 22 5.75 -42.25 0.68
N LEU A 23 4.79 -41.72 1.43
CA LEU A 23 3.47 -42.35 1.58
C LEU A 23 2.36 -41.38 1.22
N ASN A 24 1.79 -41.61 0.03
CA ASN A 24 0.56 -40.99 -0.44
C ASN A 24 -0.61 -41.70 0.26
N LEU A 25 -0.86 -41.35 1.53
CA LEU A 25 -1.99 -41.80 2.33
C LEU A 25 -2.92 -40.60 2.53
N GLY A 26 -4.15 -40.74 2.03
CA GLY A 26 -5.24 -39.81 2.30
C GLY A 26 -5.45 -39.62 3.81
N ASP A 27 -5.90 -38.43 4.17
CA ASP A 27 -5.91 -37.80 5.49
C ASP A 27 -4.57 -37.19 5.91
N ALA A 28 -4.47 -35.87 5.67
CA ALA A 28 -3.31 -35.04 5.97
C ALA A 28 -2.92 -35.13 7.46
N ILE A 29 -1.83 -35.85 7.75
CA ILE A 29 -1.17 -35.80 9.06
C ILE A 29 -0.81 -34.33 9.34
N LYS A 30 -1.49 -33.71 10.30
CA LYS A 30 -1.18 -32.36 10.77
C LYS A 30 0.23 -32.37 11.35
N VAL A 31 1.15 -31.68 10.68
CA VAL A 31 2.51 -31.52 11.17
C VAL A 31 2.51 -30.55 12.36
N PRO A 32 3.35 -30.76 13.39
CA PRO A 32 3.43 -29.87 14.55
C PRO A 32 3.81 -28.44 14.17
N PHE A 33 4.47 -28.29 13.01
CA PHE A 33 4.85 -27.02 12.42
C PHE A 33 5.08 -27.17 10.92
N ARG A 34 4.72 -26.15 10.12
CA ARG A 34 5.24 -26.03 8.74
C ARG A 34 6.53 -25.22 8.75
N VAL A 35 7.36 -25.38 7.71
CA VAL A 35 8.63 -24.67 7.58
C VAL A 35 8.43 -23.16 7.77
N ASN A 36 7.41 -22.58 7.16
CA ASN A 36 7.06 -21.17 7.28
C ASN A 36 6.71 -20.71 8.71
N ASP A 37 6.21 -21.62 9.57
CA ASP A 37 5.81 -21.29 10.95
C ASP A 37 7.02 -21.26 11.91
N VAL A 38 8.08 -22.04 11.63
CA VAL A 38 9.27 -22.13 12.50
C VAL A 38 10.38 -21.20 12.05
N LEU A 39 10.39 -20.81 10.77
CA LEU A 39 11.41 -19.93 10.21
C LEU A 39 11.67 -18.69 11.08
N PRO A 40 10.67 -17.96 11.60
CA PRO A 40 10.91 -16.80 12.47
C PRO A 40 11.64 -17.11 13.79
N VAL A 41 11.55 -18.35 14.28
CA VAL A 41 12.11 -18.80 15.58
C VAL A 41 13.50 -19.42 15.42
N LEU A 42 13.88 -19.78 14.20
CA LEU A 42 15.20 -20.35 13.89
C LEU A 42 16.31 -19.28 13.93
N PRO A 43 17.57 -19.68 14.22
CA PRO A 43 18.70 -18.76 14.23
C PRO A 43 18.78 -17.93 12.93
N ARG A 44 18.99 -16.62 13.05
CA ARG A 44 18.99 -15.67 11.92
C ARG A 44 19.85 -16.11 10.73
N GLN A 45 20.93 -16.83 10.95
CA GLN A 45 21.82 -17.32 9.87
C GLN A 45 21.13 -18.36 8.95
N ILE A 46 20.10 -19.05 9.44
CA ILE A 46 19.35 -20.09 8.73
C ILE A 46 18.01 -19.54 8.25
N SER A 47 17.34 -18.73 9.08
CA SER A 47 16.01 -18.23 8.80
C SER A 47 15.95 -17.00 7.92
N TRP A 48 16.87 -16.05 8.10
CA TRP A 48 16.83 -14.75 7.44
C TRP A 48 16.87 -14.80 5.91
N PRO A 49 17.66 -15.69 5.26
CA PRO A 49 17.65 -15.84 3.80
C PRO A 49 16.31 -16.37 3.24
N VAL A 50 15.56 -17.13 4.04
CA VAL A 50 14.27 -17.71 3.63
C VAL A 50 13.12 -16.77 4.01
N LEU A 51 13.18 -16.13 5.19
CA LEU A 51 12.25 -15.10 5.64
C LEU A 51 12.23 -13.88 4.70
N ASN A 52 13.40 -13.43 4.23
CA ASN A 52 13.49 -12.33 3.26
C ASN A 52 12.84 -12.66 1.89
N ASN A 53 12.68 -13.95 1.57
CA ASN A 53 11.96 -14.37 0.36
C ASN A 53 10.46 -14.54 0.60
N LEU A 54 10.04 -14.71 1.87
CA LEU A 54 8.66 -15.02 2.27
C LEU A 54 7.86 -13.80 2.78
N HIS A 55 8.50 -12.70 3.17
CA HIS A 55 7.83 -11.51 3.74
C HIS A 55 8.08 -10.25 2.89
N ASN A 56 7.06 -9.39 2.79
CA ASN A 56 7.06 -8.16 2.00
C ASN A 56 6.43 -6.98 2.72
N ALA A 57 6.80 -5.77 2.29
CA ALA A 57 6.10 -4.54 2.67
C ALA A 57 4.61 -4.56 2.26
N VAL A 58 4.28 -5.25 1.18
CA VAL A 58 2.90 -5.44 0.69
C VAL A 58 2.10 -6.40 1.59
N ASP A 59 2.77 -7.28 2.33
CA ASP A 59 2.12 -8.27 3.20
C ASP A 59 1.56 -7.65 4.50
N LEU A 60 1.78 -6.36 4.73
CA LEU A 60 1.08 -5.55 5.73
C LEU A 60 -0.36 -5.22 5.34
N MET A 61 -0.73 -5.40 4.08
CA MET A 61 -2.06 -5.03 3.63
C MET A 61 -3.05 -6.17 3.90
N PRO A 62 -4.16 -5.89 4.61
CA PRO A 62 -5.24 -6.84 4.80
C PRO A 62 -5.85 -7.22 3.45
N SER A 63 -6.13 -8.50 3.20
CA SER A 63 -6.88 -8.94 2.03
C SER A 63 -8.36 -9.06 2.38
N PHE A 64 -9.26 -8.49 1.57
CA PHE A 64 -10.69 -8.62 1.80
C PHE A 64 -11.14 -10.08 1.59
N VAL A 65 -11.88 -10.63 2.55
CA VAL A 65 -12.40 -12.01 2.48
C VAL A 65 -13.91 -12.09 2.31
N GLY A 66 -14.65 -11.04 2.70
CA GLY A 66 -16.09 -10.96 2.55
C GLY A 66 -16.75 -10.00 3.52
N SER A 67 -18.06 -9.80 3.36
CA SER A 67 -18.88 -9.03 4.30
C SER A 67 -19.87 -9.93 5.02
N ILE A 68 -19.97 -9.78 6.33
CA ILE A 68 -20.87 -10.58 7.18
C ILE A 68 -22.19 -9.84 7.32
N THR A 69 -23.16 -10.20 6.48
CA THR A 69 -24.50 -9.61 6.47
C THR A 69 -25.46 -10.38 7.37
N PRO A 70 -26.47 -9.72 7.94
CA PRO A 70 -27.48 -10.36 8.78
C PRO A 70 -28.61 -11.04 7.99
N GLN A 71 -28.82 -10.69 6.72
CA GLN A 71 -29.88 -11.33 5.90
C GLN A 71 -29.54 -12.75 5.44
N ASN A 72 -28.25 -13.09 5.40
CA ASN A 72 -27.82 -14.44 5.08
C ASN A 72 -27.86 -15.27 6.36
N ASN A 73 -28.85 -16.16 6.49
CA ASN A 73 -28.75 -17.30 7.40
C ASN A 73 -27.58 -18.24 7.04
N GLU A 74 -26.87 -17.95 5.95
CA GLU A 74 -25.68 -18.65 5.49
C GLU A 74 -24.43 -17.93 6.00
N SER A 75 -23.66 -18.64 6.82
CA SER A 75 -22.34 -18.18 7.24
C SER A 75 -21.43 -18.00 6.02
N ILE A 76 -20.79 -16.84 5.87
CA ILE A 76 -19.77 -16.67 4.84
C ILE A 76 -18.64 -17.68 5.08
N GLN A 77 -18.04 -18.21 4.01
CA GLN A 77 -16.95 -19.19 4.13
C GLN A 77 -15.70 -18.70 3.40
N TRP A 78 -14.54 -18.87 4.02
CA TRP A 78 -13.26 -18.53 3.38
C TRP A 78 -12.11 -19.39 3.89
N LYS A 79 -10.99 -19.28 3.18
CA LYS A 79 -9.71 -19.89 3.53
C LYS A 79 -8.81 -18.85 4.20
N GLY A 80 -8.43 -19.10 5.44
CA GLY A 80 -7.47 -18.32 6.20
C GLY A 80 -6.01 -18.67 5.89
N ALA A 81 -5.09 -17.97 6.54
CA ALA A 81 -3.67 -18.28 6.46
C ALA A 81 -3.37 -19.57 7.24
N CYS A 82 -3.90 -19.69 8.46
CA CYS A 82 -3.79 -20.82 9.38
C CYS A 82 -4.91 -21.85 9.20
N PHE A 83 -6.16 -21.40 9.14
CA PHE A 83 -7.34 -22.24 9.11
C PHE A 83 -7.94 -22.28 7.71
N PHE A 84 -8.15 -23.47 7.14
CA PHE A 84 -8.62 -23.57 5.77
C PHE A 84 -10.13 -23.56 5.60
N GLU A 85 -10.86 -23.75 6.69
CA GLU A 85 -12.32 -23.80 6.70
C GLU A 85 -12.81 -22.86 7.80
N ASN A 86 -13.10 -21.62 7.41
CA ASN A 86 -13.60 -20.59 8.32
C ASN A 86 -15.02 -20.22 7.95
N THR A 87 -15.86 -20.02 8.96
CA THR A 87 -17.22 -19.52 8.77
C THR A 87 -17.55 -18.41 9.77
N ALA A 88 -18.35 -17.43 9.37
CA ALA A 88 -18.78 -16.39 10.30
C ALA A 88 -20.25 -16.01 10.13
N ARG A 89 -20.88 -15.64 11.26
CA ARG A 89 -22.24 -15.09 11.33
C ARG A 89 -22.31 -13.93 12.32
N LEU A 90 -23.22 -12.99 12.09
CA LEU A 90 -23.45 -11.84 12.96
C LEU A 90 -24.83 -11.94 13.61
N GLU A 91 -24.87 -11.75 14.93
CA GLU A 91 -26.11 -11.67 15.71
C GLU A 91 -26.22 -10.28 16.32
N PHE A 92 -27.34 -9.58 16.13
CA PHE A 92 -27.58 -8.31 16.80
C PHE A 92 -27.98 -8.52 18.26
N THR A 93 -27.57 -7.59 19.12
CA THR A 93 -27.95 -7.58 20.53
C THR A 93 -28.63 -6.28 20.90
N ASP A 94 -29.69 -6.35 21.70
CA ASP A 94 -30.37 -5.16 22.22
C ASP A 94 -29.61 -4.49 23.38
N SER A 95 -28.51 -5.10 23.84
CA SER A 95 -27.62 -4.53 24.86
C SER A 95 -26.72 -3.45 24.24
N GLY A 96 -26.70 -2.27 24.85
CA GLY A 96 -25.80 -1.17 24.51
C GLY A 96 -26.07 0.06 25.36
N ASP A 97 -25.01 0.73 25.82
CA ASP A 97 -25.06 1.93 26.66
C ASP A 97 -25.66 3.17 25.97
N LYS A 98 -25.53 3.24 24.64
CA LYS A 98 -26.05 4.33 23.79
C LYS A 98 -27.50 4.12 23.34
N GLY A 99 -28.16 3.02 23.74
CA GLY A 99 -29.52 2.67 23.32
C GLY A 99 -29.64 2.27 21.84
N LEU A 100 -28.52 2.07 21.15
CA LEU A 100 -28.46 1.67 19.75
C LEU A 100 -28.36 0.14 19.57
N GLY A 101 -28.20 -0.61 20.67
CA GLY A 101 -27.85 -2.02 20.65
C GLY A 101 -26.38 -2.25 20.22
N GLY A 102 -26.04 -3.50 20.00
CA GLY A 102 -24.71 -3.97 19.62
C GLY A 102 -24.78 -5.21 18.74
N GLY A 103 -23.72 -6.01 18.72
CA GLY A 103 -23.70 -7.27 17.99
C GLY A 103 -22.65 -8.25 18.49
N VAL A 104 -22.86 -9.54 18.25
CA VAL A 104 -21.92 -10.61 18.50
C VAL A 104 -21.61 -11.29 17.18
N LEU A 105 -20.35 -11.21 16.78
CA LEU A 105 -19.83 -11.92 15.65
C LEU A 105 -19.33 -13.29 16.11
N HIS A 106 -19.93 -14.35 15.58
CA HIS A 106 -19.49 -15.72 15.80
C HIS A 106 -18.61 -16.15 14.64
N LEU A 107 -17.36 -16.50 14.94
CA LEU A 107 -16.38 -16.98 13.98
C LEU A 107 -16.02 -18.42 14.32
N THR A 108 -16.31 -19.35 13.43
CA THR A 108 -15.84 -20.73 13.54
C THR A 108 -14.62 -20.91 12.66
N THR A 109 -13.52 -21.34 13.28
CA THR A 109 -12.26 -21.65 12.59
C THR A 109 -12.01 -23.14 12.65
N SER A 110 -11.63 -23.76 11.53
CA SER A 110 -11.38 -25.19 11.48
C SER A 110 -10.33 -25.56 10.46
N SER A 111 -9.90 -26.83 10.48
CA SER A 111 -8.90 -27.35 9.56
C SER A 111 -7.57 -26.55 9.58
N ALA A 112 -7.05 -26.29 10.80
CA ALA A 112 -5.73 -25.69 11.02
C ALA A 112 -4.62 -26.52 10.35
N HIS A 113 -3.72 -25.86 9.63
CA HIS A 113 -2.64 -26.52 8.92
C HIS A 113 -1.40 -26.81 9.79
N SER A 114 -1.33 -26.24 10.99
CA SER A 114 -0.23 -26.34 11.95
C SER A 114 -0.74 -26.06 13.36
N TRP A 115 -0.02 -26.50 14.38
CA TRP A 115 -0.42 -26.31 15.79
C TRP A 115 -0.07 -24.91 16.33
N THR A 116 0.83 -24.20 15.66
CA THR A 116 1.32 -22.89 16.10
C THR A 116 0.95 -21.75 15.15
N CYS A 117 0.18 -22.04 14.10
CA CYS A 117 -0.28 -21.00 13.19
C CYS A 117 -1.38 -20.16 13.83
N MET A 118 -1.59 -18.96 13.29
CA MET A 118 -2.58 -18.01 13.78
C MET A 118 -3.04 -17.12 12.64
N ASP A 119 -4.34 -16.86 12.59
CA ASP A 119 -4.91 -15.83 11.72
C ASP A 119 -5.07 -14.52 12.50
N LEU A 120 -4.82 -13.40 11.82
CA LEU A 120 -5.13 -12.06 12.31
C LEU A 120 -6.15 -11.45 11.35
N TYR A 121 -7.29 -11.02 11.88
CA TYR A 121 -8.37 -10.41 11.11
C TYR A 121 -8.55 -8.95 11.50
N VAL A 122 -8.92 -8.14 10.52
CA VAL A 122 -9.41 -6.78 10.69
C VAL A 122 -10.90 -6.78 10.30
N PHE A 123 -11.73 -6.27 11.20
CA PHE A 123 -13.17 -6.11 11.00
C PHE A 123 -13.47 -4.63 10.88
N ALA A 124 -14.08 -4.22 9.78
CA ALA A 124 -14.29 -2.82 9.48
C ALA A 124 -15.76 -2.53 9.09
N THR A 125 -16.26 -1.42 9.60
CA THR A 125 -17.37 -0.66 9.02
C THR A 125 -16.80 0.71 8.62
N PRO A 126 -17.53 1.54 7.87
CA PRO A 126 -17.11 2.93 7.66
C PRO A 126 -16.87 3.67 8.99
N TYR A 127 -17.54 3.25 10.07
CA TYR A 127 -17.59 3.92 11.37
C TYR A 127 -16.52 3.45 12.35
N ARG A 128 -16.02 2.21 12.23
CA ARG A 128 -15.02 1.65 13.13
C ARG A 128 -14.14 0.61 12.46
N VAL A 129 -12.95 0.45 13.02
CA VAL A 129 -12.06 -0.67 12.74
C VAL A 129 -11.71 -1.34 14.05
N THR A 130 -11.86 -2.66 14.09
CA THR A 130 -11.38 -3.53 15.15
C THR A 130 -10.60 -4.69 14.55
N TRP A 131 -9.89 -5.43 15.39
CA TRP A 131 -9.04 -6.53 14.99
C TRP A 131 -9.05 -7.61 16.06
N ASP A 132 -8.85 -8.85 15.64
CA ASP A 132 -8.77 -9.98 16.56
C ASP A 132 -7.91 -11.09 15.95
N TYR A 133 -7.43 -12.00 16.80
CA TYR A 133 -6.55 -13.09 16.38
C TYR A 133 -7.07 -14.45 16.87
N TYR A 134 -6.86 -15.47 16.06
CA TYR A 134 -7.34 -16.82 16.34
C TYR A 134 -6.22 -17.84 16.14
N PHE A 135 -5.99 -18.67 17.15
CA PHE A 135 -4.89 -19.65 17.20
C PHE A 135 -5.36 -21.09 17.45
N ALA A 136 -6.66 -21.31 17.65
CA ALA A 136 -7.25 -22.61 17.87
C ALA A 136 -8.46 -22.83 16.96
N SER A 137 -8.60 -24.05 16.42
CA SER A 137 -9.81 -24.47 15.71
C SER A 137 -10.97 -24.59 16.69
N SER A 138 -11.81 -23.57 16.75
CA SER A 138 -12.92 -23.44 17.67
C SER A 138 -13.95 -22.44 17.13
N GLU A 139 -15.10 -22.38 17.78
CA GLU A 139 -15.99 -21.23 17.72
C GLU A 139 -15.43 -20.12 18.64
N HIS A 140 -15.40 -18.90 18.11
CA HIS A 140 -14.91 -17.68 18.74
C HIS A 140 -15.99 -16.61 18.66
N THR A 141 -15.94 -15.64 19.56
CA THR A 141 -16.92 -14.53 19.58
C THR A 141 -16.21 -13.18 19.70
N LEU A 142 -16.52 -12.27 18.79
CA LEU A 142 -16.14 -10.86 18.87
C LEU A 142 -17.38 -10.02 19.19
N LYS A 143 -17.34 -9.25 20.28
CA LYS A 143 -18.48 -8.46 20.74
C LYS A 143 -18.33 -6.99 20.36
N PHE A 144 -19.38 -6.43 19.79
CA PHE A 144 -19.60 -5.01 19.60
C PHE A 144 -20.57 -4.55 20.68
N GLU A 145 -20.07 -3.94 21.76
CA GLU A 145 -20.89 -3.59 22.94
C GLU A 145 -22.03 -2.62 22.62
N SER A 146 -21.77 -1.67 21.71
CA SER A 146 -22.70 -0.62 21.32
C SER A 146 -22.30 -0.11 19.93
N TRP A 147 -23.25 0.12 19.03
CA TRP A 147 -22.95 0.81 17.76
C TRP A 147 -22.55 2.27 18.02
N GLU A 148 -21.62 2.81 17.25
CA GLU A 148 -21.12 4.18 17.46
C GLU A 148 -22.24 5.20 17.30
N GLU A 149 -23.03 5.03 16.23
CA GLU A 149 -24.07 5.94 15.78
C GLU A 149 -25.20 5.16 15.11
N ALA A 150 -26.40 5.76 15.01
CA ALA A 150 -27.55 5.14 14.35
C ALA A 150 -27.27 4.80 12.87
N ALA A 151 -26.40 5.57 12.21
CA ALA A 151 -26.01 5.32 10.83
C ALA A 151 -25.12 4.07 10.70
N GLU A 152 -24.29 3.73 11.70
CA GLU A 152 -23.55 2.47 11.72
C GLU A 152 -24.51 1.27 11.82
N LEU A 153 -25.50 1.35 12.72
CA LEU A 153 -26.50 0.30 12.87
C LEU A 153 -27.22 0.02 11.55
N GLU A 154 -27.70 1.07 10.86
CA GLU A 154 -28.37 0.91 9.57
C GLU A 154 -27.42 0.40 8.48
N TYR A 155 -26.16 0.86 8.49
CA TYR A 155 -25.14 0.36 7.60
C TYR A 155 -24.90 -1.15 7.77
N VAL A 156 -24.67 -1.61 9.00
CA VAL A 156 -24.40 -3.04 9.28
C VAL A 156 -25.62 -3.90 8.97
N LYS A 157 -26.84 -3.38 9.15
CA LYS A 157 -28.05 -4.07 8.72
C LYS A 157 -28.08 -4.31 7.22
N GLN A 158 -27.65 -3.34 6.41
CA GLN A 158 -27.75 -3.43 4.94
C GLN A 158 -26.55 -4.11 4.30
N HIS A 159 -25.34 -3.81 4.77
CA HIS A 159 -24.09 -4.16 4.10
C HIS A 159 -23.21 -5.12 4.92
N GLY A 160 -23.51 -5.30 6.21
CA GLY A 160 -22.75 -6.19 7.09
C GLY A 160 -21.45 -5.57 7.63
N ILE A 161 -20.55 -6.44 8.09
CA ILE A 161 -19.21 -6.07 8.57
C ILE A 161 -18.18 -6.63 7.61
N SER A 162 -17.33 -5.77 7.05
CA SER A 162 -16.23 -6.17 6.16
C SER A 162 -15.16 -6.88 6.96
N VAL A 163 -14.74 -8.05 6.48
CA VAL A 163 -13.69 -8.87 7.09
C VAL A 163 -12.48 -8.83 6.17
N PHE A 164 -11.33 -8.55 6.77
CA PHE A 164 -10.05 -8.64 6.10
C PHE A 164 -9.13 -9.58 6.86
N LEU A 165 -8.42 -10.42 6.12
CA LEU A 165 -7.40 -11.34 6.64
C LEU A 165 -6.02 -10.74 6.42
N MET A 166 -5.17 -10.77 7.44
CA MET A 166 -3.75 -10.51 7.29
C MET A 166 -3.08 -11.77 6.75
N PRO A 167 -2.64 -11.82 5.47
CA PRO A 167 -2.22 -13.07 4.82
C PRO A 167 -1.00 -13.70 5.49
N SER A 168 -0.16 -12.87 6.10
CA SER A 168 1.08 -13.28 6.75
C SER A 168 0.93 -13.57 8.25
N GLY A 169 -0.28 -13.49 8.80
CA GLY A 169 -0.57 -13.64 10.23
C GLY A 169 0.12 -12.58 11.10
N MET A 170 0.04 -12.68 12.42
CA MET A 170 0.60 -11.65 13.34
C MET A 170 2.13 -11.50 13.22
N LEU A 171 2.85 -12.62 13.15
CA LEU A 171 4.32 -12.61 13.13
C LEU A 171 4.85 -12.08 11.80
N GLY A 172 4.22 -12.47 10.68
CA GLY A 172 4.54 -11.90 9.39
C GLY A 172 4.16 -10.42 9.31
N THR A 173 3.02 -10.01 9.87
CA THR A 173 2.64 -8.58 9.95
C THR A 173 3.67 -7.75 10.72
N PHE A 174 4.15 -8.25 11.87
CA PHE A 174 5.19 -7.58 12.65
C PHE A 174 6.53 -7.51 11.91
N LEU A 175 6.91 -8.58 11.20
CA LEU A 175 8.12 -8.59 10.37
C LEU A 175 7.98 -7.67 9.15
N SER A 176 6.82 -7.59 8.51
CA SER A 176 6.57 -6.66 7.40
C SER A 176 6.65 -5.19 7.81
N LEU A 177 6.39 -4.83 9.08
CA LEU A 177 6.69 -3.48 9.59
C LEU A 177 8.19 -3.16 9.52
N VAL A 178 9.05 -4.16 9.70
CA VAL A 178 10.50 -4.02 9.54
C VAL A 178 10.89 -3.80 8.07
N ASP A 179 10.04 -4.18 7.11
CA ASP A 179 10.26 -3.99 5.66
C ASP A 179 9.68 -2.66 5.13
N VAL A 180 8.67 -2.07 5.78
CA VAL A 180 8.11 -0.76 5.39
C VAL A 180 8.92 0.40 5.93
N LEU A 181 9.32 0.36 7.21
CA LEU A 181 10.13 1.41 7.83
C LEU A 181 11.39 1.80 7.02
N PRO A 182 12.16 0.86 6.43
CA PRO A 182 13.28 1.20 5.57
C PRO A 182 12.93 2.02 4.33
N LEU A 183 11.74 1.84 3.72
CA LEU A 183 11.39 2.53 2.48
C LEU A 183 11.50 4.05 2.62
N PHE A 184 11.19 4.57 3.81
CA PHE A 184 11.24 6.00 4.11
C PHE A 184 12.60 6.47 4.68
N SER A 185 13.57 5.57 4.82
CA SER A 185 14.90 5.87 5.35
C SER A 185 15.77 6.59 4.34
N ASP A 186 16.38 7.70 4.74
CA ASP A 186 17.40 8.40 3.95
C ASP A 186 18.77 7.70 4.10
N SER A 187 18.85 6.42 3.72
CA SER A 187 20.06 5.59 3.83
C SER A 187 20.26 4.68 2.61
N ALA A 188 21.45 4.09 2.49
CA ALA A 188 21.71 3.05 1.48
C ALA A 188 20.82 1.81 1.68
N TRP A 189 20.44 1.53 2.93
CA TRP A 189 19.48 0.47 3.25
C TRP A 189 18.08 0.82 2.73
N GLY A 190 17.61 2.05 2.95
CA GLY A 190 16.34 2.50 2.39
C GLY A 190 16.33 2.52 0.87
N GLN A 191 17.43 2.94 0.23
CA GLN A 191 17.57 2.83 -1.22
C GLN A 191 17.45 1.38 -1.69
N HIS A 192 18.15 0.44 -1.05
CA HIS A 192 18.09 -0.98 -1.42
C HIS A 192 16.67 -1.55 -1.21
N ALA A 193 15.99 -1.17 -0.13
CA ALA A 193 14.62 -1.60 0.13
C ALA A 193 13.65 -1.10 -0.95
N ASN A 194 13.74 0.17 -1.35
CA ASN A 194 12.90 0.72 -2.44
C ASN A 194 13.16 -0.01 -3.77
N LEU A 195 14.43 -0.26 -4.12
CA LEU A 195 14.78 -1.00 -5.34
C LEU A 195 14.25 -2.45 -5.31
N ALA A 196 14.44 -3.16 -4.19
CA ALA A 196 13.97 -4.52 -4.02
C ALA A 196 12.44 -4.60 -4.08
N PHE A 197 11.75 -3.61 -3.51
CA PHE A 197 10.29 -3.49 -3.61
C PHE A 197 9.83 -3.37 -5.06
N LEU A 198 10.39 -2.43 -5.82
CA LEU A 198 10.01 -2.21 -7.22
C LEU A 198 10.39 -3.41 -8.12
N GLU A 199 11.54 -4.04 -7.88
CA GLU A 199 11.94 -5.26 -8.59
C GLU A 199 10.93 -6.38 -8.34
N LYS A 200 10.55 -6.61 -7.09
CA LYS A 200 9.63 -7.69 -6.71
C LYS A 200 8.20 -7.45 -7.22
N HIS A 201 7.68 -6.24 -7.07
CA HIS A 201 6.27 -5.94 -7.29
C HIS A 201 5.96 -5.40 -8.70
N MET A 202 6.94 -4.85 -9.39
CA MET A 202 6.76 -4.34 -10.77
C MET A 202 7.59 -5.11 -11.79
N GLY A 203 8.48 -6.02 -11.37
CA GLY A 203 9.47 -6.63 -12.28
C GLY A 203 10.46 -5.60 -12.83
N ALA A 204 10.62 -4.46 -12.14
CA ALA A 204 11.42 -3.34 -12.62
C ALA A 204 12.92 -3.57 -12.34
N THR A 205 13.75 -3.34 -13.36
CA THR A 205 15.21 -3.41 -13.23
C THR A 205 15.81 -2.00 -13.23
N PHE A 206 16.54 -1.67 -12.18
CA PHE A 206 17.25 -0.39 -12.06
C PHE A 206 18.74 -0.58 -12.20
N GLU A 207 19.30 -0.17 -13.35
CA GLU A 207 20.72 -0.25 -13.60
C GLU A 207 21.43 1.04 -13.17
N LYS A 208 22.61 0.87 -12.56
CA LYS A 208 23.44 2.02 -12.19
C LYS A 208 24.07 2.62 -13.44
N ARG A 209 23.77 3.89 -13.71
CA ARG A 209 24.36 4.63 -14.84
C ARG A 209 25.88 4.79 -14.69
N PRO A 210 26.64 4.77 -15.81
CA PRO A 210 28.06 5.14 -15.78
C PRO A 210 28.21 6.61 -15.36
N GLN A 211 29.35 6.92 -14.75
CA GLN A 211 29.67 8.30 -14.39
C GLN A 211 30.13 9.10 -15.63
N PRO A 212 29.92 10.44 -15.64
CA PRO A 212 29.27 11.24 -14.60
C PRO A 212 27.74 11.06 -14.56
N TRP A 213 27.16 11.05 -13.36
CA TRP A 213 25.70 10.93 -13.18
C TRP A 213 24.93 12.22 -13.45
N GLN A 214 25.64 13.34 -13.52
CA GLN A 214 25.10 14.64 -13.84
C GLN A 214 25.52 15.00 -15.26
N THR A 215 24.56 15.49 -16.03
CA THR A 215 24.81 16.13 -17.32
C THR A 215 24.43 17.59 -17.22
N ILE A 216 25.10 18.43 -18.01
CA ILE A 216 24.71 19.82 -18.18
C ILE A 216 23.62 19.83 -19.24
N ILE A 217 22.44 20.33 -18.87
CA ILE A 217 21.36 20.63 -19.81
C ILE A 217 21.52 22.10 -20.18
N ASN A 218 21.70 22.38 -21.46
CA ASN A 218 21.72 23.75 -21.96
C ASN A 218 20.26 24.25 -22.04
N PRO A 219 19.89 25.31 -21.30
CA PRO A 219 18.52 25.84 -21.32
C PRO A 219 18.04 26.26 -22.70
N GLU A 220 18.96 26.59 -23.62
CA GLU A 220 18.61 26.94 -25.00
C GLU A 220 18.00 25.76 -25.78
N ASP A 221 18.41 24.54 -25.48
CA ASP A 221 17.93 23.32 -26.15
C ASP A 221 16.58 22.83 -25.60
N VAL A 222 16.12 23.41 -24.49
CA VAL A 222 14.83 23.10 -23.86
C VAL A 222 13.73 23.99 -24.42
N HIS A 223 12.56 23.40 -24.66
CA HIS A 223 11.43 24.10 -25.26
C HIS A 223 10.21 24.07 -24.34
N SER A 224 9.32 25.05 -24.51
CA SER A 224 8.03 25.05 -23.82
C SER A 224 7.26 23.76 -24.10
N GLY A 225 6.76 23.14 -23.04
CA GLY A 225 6.04 21.87 -23.07
C GLY A 225 6.94 20.64 -22.92
N ASP A 226 8.27 20.77 -22.96
CA ASP A 226 9.16 19.66 -22.64
C ASP A 226 8.92 19.18 -21.20
N PHE A 227 9.01 17.87 -20.99
CA PHE A 227 8.58 17.20 -19.77
C PHE A 227 9.78 16.73 -18.94
N LEU A 228 9.70 16.90 -17.63
CA LEU A 228 10.68 16.37 -16.68
C LEU A 228 10.05 15.22 -15.90
N ALA A 229 10.56 14.01 -16.11
CA ALA A 229 10.21 12.84 -15.32
C ALA A 229 11.18 12.75 -14.14
N VAL A 230 10.67 12.78 -12.91
CA VAL A 230 11.47 12.74 -11.68
C VAL A 230 11.17 11.46 -10.92
N SER A 231 12.24 10.76 -10.52
CA SER A 231 12.16 9.50 -9.80
C SER A 231 13.13 9.48 -8.62
N LYS A 232 12.60 9.61 -7.42
CA LYS A 232 13.29 9.52 -6.12
C LYS A 232 13.23 8.08 -5.61
N ILE A 233 14.30 7.65 -4.94
CA ILE A 233 14.44 6.26 -4.46
C ILE A 233 14.99 6.17 -3.03
N ARG A 234 15.10 7.30 -2.33
CA ARG A 234 15.65 7.37 -0.98
C ARG A 234 14.92 8.39 -0.11
N GLY A 235 14.91 8.17 1.20
CA GLY A 235 14.28 9.07 2.17
C GLY A 235 12.77 9.05 2.10
N ARG A 236 12.13 9.96 2.86
CA ARG A 236 10.67 10.07 2.94
C ARG A 236 10.02 10.12 1.55
N TRP A 237 10.50 11.01 0.69
CA TRP A 237 9.97 11.19 -0.66
C TRP A 237 10.24 10.00 -1.58
N GLY A 238 11.39 9.34 -1.47
CA GLY A 238 11.65 8.11 -2.23
C GLY A 238 10.75 6.94 -1.84
N GLY A 239 10.40 6.83 -0.55
CA GLY A 239 9.42 5.86 -0.07
C GLY A 239 8.02 6.11 -0.64
N PHE A 240 7.54 7.37 -0.58
CA PHE A 240 6.27 7.74 -1.19
C PHE A 240 6.23 7.47 -2.69
N GLU A 241 7.23 7.95 -3.43
CA GLU A 241 7.30 7.72 -4.87
C GLU A 241 7.42 6.23 -5.23
N THR A 242 8.01 5.40 -4.37
CA THR A 242 8.07 3.94 -4.59
C THR A 242 6.69 3.32 -4.53
N LEU A 243 5.86 3.75 -3.58
CA LEU A 243 4.46 3.31 -3.50
C LEU A 243 3.64 3.88 -4.67
N GLU A 244 3.85 5.14 -5.06
CA GLU A 244 3.20 5.76 -6.21
C GLU A 244 3.53 5.03 -7.52
N LYS A 245 4.81 4.73 -7.77
CA LYS A 245 5.25 3.95 -8.94
C LYS A 245 4.57 2.59 -9.00
N TRP A 246 4.44 1.94 -7.86
CA TRP A 246 3.78 0.64 -7.76
C TRP A 246 2.29 0.70 -8.07
N VAL A 247 1.55 1.65 -7.48
CA VAL A 247 0.10 1.75 -7.71
C VAL A 247 -0.25 2.31 -9.09
N THR A 248 0.60 3.15 -9.67
CA THR A 248 0.37 3.73 -11.01
C THR A 248 0.97 2.91 -12.16
N GLY A 249 1.89 1.98 -11.85
CA GLY A 249 2.72 1.31 -12.86
C GLY A 249 3.77 2.20 -13.53
N ALA A 250 3.96 3.45 -13.06
CA ALA A 250 4.92 4.40 -13.63
C ALA A 250 6.35 4.19 -13.07
N PHE A 251 7.35 4.73 -13.76
CA PHE A 251 8.75 4.75 -13.29
C PHE A 251 9.18 6.09 -12.68
N ALA A 252 8.37 7.12 -12.88
CA ALA A 252 8.50 8.44 -12.27
C ALA A 252 7.44 8.58 -11.17
N GLY A 253 7.81 9.16 -10.04
CA GLY A 253 6.85 9.51 -8.98
C GLY A 253 6.43 10.99 -9.05
N HIS A 254 7.24 11.83 -9.68
CA HIS A 254 6.95 13.25 -9.84
C HIS A 254 7.18 13.73 -11.26
N THR A 255 6.44 14.77 -11.66
CA THR A 255 6.51 15.32 -13.00
C THR A 255 6.51 16.84 -12.97
N ALA A 256 7.27 17.45 -13.85
CA ALA A 256 7.28 18.89 -14.04
C ALA A 256 7.29 19.24 -15.54
N VAL A 257 6.91 20.47 -15.87
CA VAL A 257 6.88 20.96 -17.25
C VAL A 257 7.79 22.18 -17.42
N CYS A 258 8.52 22.22 -18.52
CA CYS A 258 9.36 23.35 -18.90
C CYS A 258 8.54 24.40 -19.67
N LEU A 259 8.75 25.69 -19.37
CA LEU A 259 8.13 26.82 -20.05
C LEU A 259 9.17 27.90 -20.32
N LYS A 260 9.26 28.38 -21.56
CA LYS A 260 10.02 29.59 -21.91
C LYS A 260 9.11 30.81 -21.92
N ASP A 261 9.53 31.89 -21.28
CA ASP A 261 8.84 33.18 -21.34
C ASP A 261 9.16 33.94 -22.65
N GLU A 262 8.63 35.15 -22.79
CA GLU A 262 8.80 36.00 -23.98
C GLU A 262 10.26 36.46 -24.19
N ASP A 263 11.04 36.52 -23.11
CA ASP A 263 12.46 36.88 -23.12
C ASP A 263 13.36 35.65 -23.39
N GLY A 264 12.77 34.45 -23.45
CA GLY A 264 13.47 33.18 -23.66
C GLY A 264 13.97 32.51 -22.39
N ASN A 265 13.71 33.08 -21.20
CA ASN A 265 14.14 32.46 -19.94
C ASN A 265 13.36 31.18 -19.68
N LEU A 266 14.05 30.17 -19.15
CA LEU A 266 13.47 28.86 -18.87
C LEU A 266 12.94 28.77 -17.44
N TRP A 267 11.72 28.26 -17.31
CA TRP A 267 10.99 28.06 -16.06
C TRP A 267 10.51 26.63 -15.95
N VAL A 268 10.36 26.15 -14.73
CA VAL A 268 9.80 24.84 -14.41
C VAL A 268 8.51 25.03 -13.63
N GLY A 269 7.40 24.52 -14.16
CA GLY A 269 6.12 24.44 -13.49
C GLY A 269 5.93 23.07 -12.86
N GLU A 270 5.65 23.02 -11.56
CA GLU A 270 5.39 21.77 -10.82
C GLU A 270 4.40 21.96 -9.68
N SER A 271 3.82 20.85 -9.20
CA SER A 271 3.00 20.80 -7.99
C SER A 271 3.71 19.95 -6.95
N GLY A 272 4.01 20.50 -5.77
CA GLY A 272 4.81 19.81 -4.74
C GLY A 272 6.03 20.60 -4.29
N HIS A 273 6.13 21.86 -4.68
CA HIS A 273 7.16 22.75 -4.17
C HIS A 273 6.80 23.23 -2.76
N GLU A 274 7.73 23.10 -1.82
CA GLU A 274 7.55 23.57 -0.44
C GLU A 274 7.81 25.08 -0.36
N ASN A 275 6.79 25.85 0.02
CA ASN A 275 6.93 27.30 0.21
C ASN A 275 7.63 27.64 1.55
N GLU A 276 7.87 28.93 1.81
CA GLU A 276 8.53 29.39 3.05
C GLU A 276 7.82 28.98 4.36
N LYS A 277 6.55 28.59 4.29
CA LYS A 277 5.75 28.12 5.44
C LYS A 277 5.77 26.60 5.61
N GLY A 278 6.45 25.86 4.73
CA GLY A 278 6.45 24.40 4.73
C GLY A 278 5.24 23.78 4.04
N GLU A 279 4.48 24.55 3.26
CA GLU A 279 3.28 24.06 2.56
C GLU A 279 3.64 23.66 1.12
N GLU A 280 3.11 22.52 0.66
CA GLU A 280 3.25 22.09 -0.73
C GLU A 280 2.28 22.85 -1.64
N VAL A 281 2.84 23.56 -2.63
CA VAL A 281 2.09 24.41 -3.56
C VAL A 281 2.44 24.10 -5.01
N ILE A 282 1.63 24.63 -5.92
CA ILE A 282 1.96 24.75 -7.33
C ILE A 282 2.86 25.97 -7.51
N ALA A 283 4.03 25.76 -8.10
CA ALA A 283 5.03 26.80 -8.28
C ALA A 283 5.54 26.85 -9.73
N ILE A 284 5.99 28.04 -10.13
CA ILE A 284 6.75 28.26 -11.36
C ILE A 284 8.09 28.86 -10.94
N ILE A 285 9.17 28.13 -11.17
CA ILE A 285 10.49 28.42 -10.61
C ILE A 285 11.49 28.60 -11.76
N PRO A 286 12.40 29.57 -11.71
CA PRO A 286 13.48 29.68 -12.69
C PRO A 286 14.27 28.38 -12.78
N TRP A 287 14.64 27.97 -13.99
CA TRP A 287 15.38 26.72 -14.23
C TRP A 287 16.62 26.57 -13.35
N ASP A 288 17.44 27.62 -13.23
CA ASP A 288 18.68 27.57 -12.44
C ASP A 288 18.43 27.32 -10.96
N GLU A 289 17.33 27.86 -10.43
CA GLU A 289 16.91 27.64 -9.05
C GLU A 289 16.39 26.21 -8.87
N TRP A 290 15.48 25.77 -9.75
CA TRP A 290 14.95 24.40 -9.72
C TRP A 290 16.06 23.35 -9.84
N TRP A 291 16.99 23.54 -10.78
CA TRP A 291 18.13 22.64 -10.98
C TRP A 291 19.05 22.61 -9.76
N LYS A 292 19.31 23.77 -9.13
CA LYS A 292 20.10 23.84 -7.90
C LYS A 292 19.42 23.13 -6.72
N LEU A 293 18.09 23.19 -6.63
CA LEU A 293 17.32 22.44 -5.63
C LEU A 293 17.40 20.94 -5.89
N ALA A 294 17.21 20.51 -7.14
CA ALA A 294 17.31 19.11 -7.55
C ALA A 294 18.71 18.51 -7.22
N LEU A 295 19.79 19.26 -7.45
CA LEU A 295 21.15 18.83 -7.12
C LEU A 295 21.42 18.72 -5.61
N LYS A 296 20.63 19.39 -4.77
CA LYS A 296 20.74 19.35 -3.31
C LYS A 296 19.79 18.34 -2.66
N ASP A 297 18.86 17.78 -3.43
CA ASP A 297 17.87 16.84 -2.92
C ASP A 297 18.54 15.52 -2.49
N LYS A 298 18.47 15.24 -1.19
CA LYS A 298 19.09 14.05 -0.58
C LYS A 298 18.36 12.74 -0.92
N SER A 299 17.13 12.83 -1.42
CA SER A 299 16.39 11.67 -1.94
C SER A 299 16.99 11.08 -3.22
N ASN A 300 18.03 11.74 -3.77
CA ASN A 300 18.78 11.32 -4.95
C ASN A 300 17.88 11.16 -6.18
N PRO A 301 17.27 12.26 -6.67
CA PRO A 301 16.33 12.20 -7.78
C PRO A 301 17.04 11.81 -9.08
N GLN A 302 16.44 10.87 -9.80
CA GLN A 302 16.75 10.57 -11.20
C GLN A 302 15.83 11.43 -12.06
N ILE A 303 16.42 12.26 -12.92
CA ILE A 303 15.67 13.21 -13.74
C ILE A 303 15.90 12.89 -15.21
N ALA A 304 14.81 12.69 -15.95
CA ALA A 304 14.83 12.56 -17.39
C ALA A 304 14.11 13.76 -18.02
N LEU A 305 14.83 14.51 -18.84
CA LEU A 305 14.24 15.50 -19.74
C LEU A 305 13.73 14.78 -20.99
N LEU A 306 12.43 14.87 -21.24
CA LEU A 306 11.74 14.25 -22.35
C LEU A 306 11.18 15.36 -23.28
N PRO A 307 11.85 15.64 -24.41
CA PRO A 307 11.36 16.62 -25.37
C PRO A 307 10.04 16.19 -25.99
N LEU A 308 9.15 17.15 -26.24
CA LEU A 308 7.95 16.87 -27.03
C LEU A 308 8.31 16.39 -28.44
N HIS A 309 7.60 15.37 -28.92
CA HIS A 309 7.67 14.96 -30.32
C HIS A 309 7.37 16.17 -31.24
N PRO A 310 8.09 16.36 -32.36
CA PRO A 310 7.92 17.53 -33.23
C PRO A 310 6.47 17.84 -33.60
N ASP A 311 5.67 16.82 -33.91
CA ASP A 311 4.24 16.99 -34.27
C ASP A 311 3.36 17.47 -33.12
N VAL A 312 3.71 17.12 -31.88
CA VAL A 312 3.02 17.60 -30.66
C VAL A 312 3.49 19.00 -30.34
N ARG A 313 4.79 19.26 -30.45
CA ARG A 313 5.40 20.57 -30.25
C ARG A 313 4.82 21.62 -31.18
N ALA A 314 4.61 21.30 -32.45
CA ALA A 314 3.99 22.21 -33.42
C ALA A 314 2.56 22.63 -33.05
N LYS A 315 1.88 21.86 -32.18
CA LYS A 315 0.52 22.14 -31.69
C LYS A 315 0.51 22.78 -30.30
N PHE A 316 1.66 22.88 -29.64
CA PHE A 316 1.76 23.39 -28.28
C PHE A 316 1.50 24.89 -28.25
N ASN A 317 0.48 25.32 -27.50
CA ASN A 317 0.14 26.73 -27.35
C ASN A 317 0.82 27.29 -26.10
N THR A 318 1.98 27.92 -26.29
CA THR A 318 2.78 28.50 -25.21
C THR A 318 2.04 29.59 -24.44
N THR A 319 1.25 30.44 -25.12
CA THR A 319 0.47 31.50 -24.46
C THR A 319 -0.57 30.91 -23.51
N ALA A 320 -1.36 29.95 -23.99
CA ALA A 320 -2.36 29.28 -23.17
C ALA A 320 -1.73 28.50 -22.02
N ALA A 321 -0.57 27.88 -22.23
CA ALA A 321 0.17 27.17 -21.18
C ALA A 321 0.62 28.13 -20.07
N TRP A 322 1.11 29.32 -20.42
CA TRP A 322 1.49 30.35 -19.44
C TRP A 322 0.29 30.93 -18.69
N GLU A 323 -0.82 31.21 -19.39
CA GLU A 323 -2.07 31.64 -18.75
C GLU A 323 -2.54 30.61 -17.72
N PHE A 324 -2.53 29.33 -18.09
CA PHE A 324 -2.87 28.24 -17.18
C PHE A 324 -1.91 28.17 -15.99
N ALA A 325 -0.59 28.12 -16.24
CA ALA A 325 0.41 28.03 -15.19
C ALA A 325 0.29 29.18 -14.18
N ARG A 326 0.16 30.43 -14.66
CA ARG A 326 -0.02 31.61 -13.80
C ARG A 326 -1.32 31.55 -12.99
N SER A 327 -2.40 31.02 -13.56
CA SER A 327 -3.67 30.84 -12.85
C SER A 327 -3.60 29.79 -11.74
N MET A 328 -2.60 28.89 -11.78
CA MET A 328 -2.42 27.82 -10.82
C MET A 328 -1.33 28.12 -9.79
N SER A 329 -0.38 29.00 -10.10
CA SER A 329 0.71 29.38 -9.20
C SER A 329 0.20 29.84 -7.83
N GLY A 330 0.79 29.30 -6.77
CA GLY A 330 0.45 29.57 -5.37
C GLY A 330 -0.77 28.80 -4.84
N LYS A 331 -1.49 28.05 -5.68
CA LYS A 331 -2.55 27.15 -5.20
C LYS A 331 -1.95 25.95 -4.44
N PRO A 332 -2.72 25.32 -3.53
CA PRO A 332 -2.29 24.09 -2.86
C PRO A 332 -1.91 22.99 -3.84
N TYR A 333 -1.15 22.02 -3.35
CA TYR A 333 -0.81 20.79 -4.07
C TYR A 333 -2.02 20.16 -4.78
N GLY A 334 -1.79 19.60 -5.96
CA GLY A 334 -2.82 19.03 -6.84
C GLY A 334 -3.38 17.68 -6.37
N TYR A 335 -3.79 17.58 -5.10
CA TYR A 335 -4.36 16.37 -4.49
C TYR A 335 -5.48 15.74 -5.32
N HIS A 336 -6.25 16.59 -6.02
CA HIS A 336 -7.38 16.17 -6.84
C HIS A 336 -7.01 15.26 -8.03
N ASN A 337 -5.75 15.29 -8.49
CA ASN A 337 -5.27 14.38 -9.54
C ASN A 337 -4.59 13.14 -8.98
N MET A 338 -4.06 13.21 -7.74
CA MET A 338 -3.24 12.16 -7.14
C MET A 338 -4.02 10.86 -6.90
N ILE A 339 -5.26 10.93 -6.40
CA ILE A 339 -6.01 9.71 -6.07
C ILE A 339 -6.47 8.96 -7.34
N PHE A 340 -6.92 9.68 -8.36
CA PHE A 340 -7.40 9.09 -9.61
C PHE A 340 -6.28 8.85 -10.64
N SER A 341 -5.01 8.93 -10.25
CA SER A 341 -3.91 8.46 -11.09
C SER A 341 -3.77 6.92 -11.05
N TRP A 342 -4.34 6.28 -10.02
CA TRP A 342 -4.27 4.83 -9.80
C TRP A 342 -5.60 4.20 -9.34
N ILE A 343 -6.69 4.98 -9.28
CA ILE A 343 -8.06 4.50 -9.09
C ILE A 343 -8.87 4.88 -10.33
N ASP A 344 -8.69 4.15 -11.43
CA ASP A 344 -9.32 4.45 -12.73
C ASP A 344 -10.44 3.48 -13.10
N THR A 345 -10.50 2.31 -12.45
CA THR A 345 -11.57 1.32 -12.66
C THR A 345 -12.22 0.94 -11.33
N ILE A 346 -13.30 0.16 -11.41
CA ILE A 346 -14.01 -0.32 -10.21
C ILE A 346 -13.13 -1.30 -9.41
N GLY A 347 -12.23 -2.05 -10.05
CA GLY A 347 -11.41 -3.06 -9.36
C GLY A 347 -10.25 -3.68 -10.14
N ASP A 348 -10.19 -3.49 -11.47
CA ASP A 348 -9.26 -4.21 -12.34
C ASP A 348 -7.84 -3.60 -12.38
N ASN A 349 -7.66 -2.40 -11.81
CA ASN A 349 -6.43 -1.62 -11.93
C ASN A 349 -5.61 -1.53 -10.63
N PHE A 350 -6.03 -2.20 -9.55
CA PHE A 350 -5.27 -2.23 -8.30
C PHE A 350 -4.17 -3.29 -8.34
N PRO A 351 -2.93 -2.99 -7.91
CA PRO A 351 -1.92 -4.02 -7.78
C PRO A 351 -2.27 -4.93 -6.59
N PRO A 352 -2.24 -6.27 -6.74
CA PRO A 352 -2.51 -7.18 -5.62
C PRO A 352 -1.61 -6.92 -4.41
N PRO A 353 -2.12 -7.02 -3.16
CA PRO A 353 -3.47 -7.40 -2.73
C PRO A 353 -4.42 -6.20 -2.55
N LEU A 354 -4.09 -5.00 -3.07
CA LEU A 354 -5.02 -3.89 -3.01
C LEU A 354 -6.29 -4.23 -3.80
N ASP A 355 -7.42 -3.91 -3.22
CA ASP A 355 -8.72 -3.98 -3.86
C ASP A 355 -9.56 -2.75 -3.45
N ALA A 356 -10.69 -2.57 -4.14
CA ALA A 356 -11.59 -1.46 -3.88
C ALA A 356 -12.13 -1.45 -2.44
N HIS A 357 -12.40 -2.62 -1.84
CA HIS A 357 -12.94 -2.71 -0.49
C HIS A 357 -11.93 -2.23 0.56
N LEU A 358 -10.66 -2.60 0.40
CA LEU A 358 -9.58 -2.14 1.26
C LEU A 358 -9.39 -0.63 1.12
N VAL A 359 -9.32 -0.13 -0.13
CA VAL A 359 -9.17 1.31 -0.38
C VAL A 359 -10.33 2.08 0.24
N ILE A 360 -11.58 1.68 0.02
CA ILE A 360 -12.74 2.38 0.58
C ILE A 360 -12.77 2.31 2.11
N SER A 361 -12.41 1.16 2.71
CA SER A 361 -12.37 1.01 4.17
C SER A 361 -11.32 1.92 4.80
N VAL A 362 -10.11 1.97 4.24
CA VAL A 362 -9.03 2.87 4.69
C VAL A 362 -9.43 4.33 4.48
N MET A 363 -10.04 4.68 3.34
CA MET A 363 -10.47 6.05 3.05
C MET A 363 -11.62 6.52 3.96
N SER A 364 -12.57 5.64 4.29
CA SER A 364 -13.66 5.93 5.23
C SER A 364 -13.10 6.26 6.62
N MET A 365 -12.13 5.48 7.09
CA MET A 365 -11.42 5.76 8.34
C MET A 365 -10.58 7.03 8.26
N TRP A 366 -9.84 7.22 7.17
CA TRP A 366 -9.01 8.41 6.98
C TRP A 366 -9.85 9.70 6.97
N THR A 367 -11.05 9.67 6.40
CA THR A 367 -12.00 10.80 6.42
C THR A 367 -12.43 11.17 7.84
N ARG A 368 -12.50 10.20 8.77
CA ARG A 368 -12.79 10.46 10.18
C ARG A 368 -11.58 10.99 10.95
N VAL A 369 -10.37 10.48 10.67
CA VAL A 369 -9.14 10.83 11.40
C VAL A 369 -8.52 12.15 10.90
N GLN A 370 -8.56 12.40 9.59
CA GLN A 370 -7.98 13.57 8.92
C GLN A 370 -8.96 14.16 7.89
N PRO A 371 -10.10 14.73 8.35
CA PRO A 371 -11.20 15.15 7.47
C PRO A 371 -10.80 16.20 6.44
N ALA A 372 -9.91 17.14 6.81
CA ALA A 372 -9.45 18.19 5.90
C ALA A 372 -8.61 17.62 4.73
N TYR A 373 -7.74 16.64 5.00
CA TYR A 373 -6.90 16.03 3.98
C TYR A 373 -7.71 15.11 3.06
N ALA A 374 -8.63 14.32 3.64
CA ALA A 374 -9.56 13.49 2.88
C ALA A 374 -10.45 14.32 1.93
N ALA A 375 -10.93 15.48 2.40
CA ALA A 375 -11.70 16.40 1.58
C ALA A 375 -10.91 16.95 0.38
N ASN A 376 -9.64 17.30 0.57
CA ASN A 376 -8.77 17.76 -0.53
C ASN A 376 -8.52 16.67 -1.57
N MET A 377 -8.34 15.41 -1.14
CA MET A 377 -8.09 14.31 -2.06
C MET A 377 -9.34 13.88 -2.85
N TRP A 378 -10.50 13.78 -2.19
CA TRP A 378 -11.68 13.18 -2.80
C TRP A 378 -12.75 14.17 -3.22
N ASN A 379 -13.12 15.12 -2.35
CA ASN A 379 -14.17 16.08 -2.69
C ASN A 379 -13.71 16.95 -3.85
N GLU A 380 -12.50 17.49 -3.79
CA GLU A 380 -11.96 18.31 -4.88
C GLU A 380 -11.86 17.50 -6.18
N ALA A 381 -11.36 16.26 -6.10
CA ALA A 381 -11.22 15.38 -7.25
C ALA A 381 -12.54 15.00 -7.91
N LEU A 382 -13.53 14.56 -7.14
CA LEU A 382 -14.83 14.17 -7.66
C LEU A 382 -15.62 15.38 -8.16
N ASN A 383 -15.57 16.51 -7.46
CA ASN A 383 -16.16 17.75 -7.96
C ASN A 383 -15.58 18.12 -9.33
N LYS A 384 -14.25 18.07 -9.48
CA LYS A 384 -13.60 18.34 -10.76
C LYS A 384 -14.03 17.37 -11.86
N ARG A 385 -14.08 16.06 -11.57
CA ARG A 385 -14.42 15.02 -12.56
C ARG A 385 -15.90 15.01 -12.95
N LEU A 386 -16.79 15.34 -12.02
CA LEU A 386 -18.24 15.38 -12.24
C LEU A 386 -18.74 16.76 -12.70
N GLY A 387 -17.86 17.78 -12.76
CA GLY A 387 -18.24 19.14 -13.11
C GLY A 387 -19.13 19.81 -12.06
N THR A 388 -18.98 19.43 -10.79
CA THR A 388 -19.73 20.00 -9.67
C THR A 388 -18.84 20.88 -8.79
N GLU A 389 -19.44 21.68 -7.92
CA GLU A 389 -18.71 22.49 -6.94
C GLU A 389 -19.30 22.29 -5.54
N ARG A 390 -18.42 22.27 -4.53
CA ARG A 390 -18.79 22.22 -3.10
C ARG A 390 -19.68 21.04 -2.71
N LYS A 391 -19.64 19.94 -3.47
CA LYS A 391 -20.24 18.66 -3.04
C LYS A 391 -19.27 17.94 -2.12
N THR A 392 -19.81 17.32 -1.09
CA THR A 392 -19.08 16.47 -0.17
C THR A 392 -19.43 15.03 -0.48
N VAL A 393 -18.44 14.15 -0.54
CA VAL A 393 -18.65 12.72 -0.64
C VAL A 393 -19.08 12.21 0.72
N GLU A 394 -20.26 11.61 0.77
CA GLU A 394 -20.61 10.73 1.87
C GLU A 394 -20.27 9.30 1.46
N TRP A 395 -19.35 8.69 2.19
CA TRP A 395 -18.92 7.32 1.94
C TRP A 395 -19.98 6.35 2.44
N HIS A 396 -20.83 5.91 1.52
CA HIS A 396 -21.71 4.76 1.70
C HIS A 396 -21.15 3.65 0.81
N THR A 397 -20.74 2.53 1.39
CA THR A 397 -20.31 1.36 0.61
C THR A 397 -21.56 0.57 0.26
N GLU A 398 -21.90 0.50 -1.03
CA GLU A 398 -22.91 -0.44 -1.55
C GLU A 398 -22.37 -1.87 -1.61
#